data_AF-A0A8R2NU07-F1
#
_entry.id   AF-A0A8R2NU07-F1
#
_cell.length_a   1.000
_cell.length_b   1.000
_cell.length_c   1.000
_cell.angle_alpha   90.00
_cell.angle_beta   90.00
_cell.angle_gamma   90.00
#
_symmetry.space_group_name_H-M   'P 1'
#
loop_
_entity.id
_entity.type
_entity.pdbx_description
1 polymer ?
#
loop_
_entity_poly.entity_id
_entity_poly.type
_entity_poly.pdbx_seq_one_letter_code
_entity_poly.pdbx_strand_id
1 'polypeptide(L)'
;MTGAALHTFVYRNAHGIKDSLGLVSGQNKKNSLMTEENSSHDDNDSSEGNSDISLTLPSKKIVFTFSPEEWKSVEPEEVFYKNNDKRCTQSSRKYHVLPKHTWTPLLAEHFWEHTKLPCCLSFRRARVHPYGNIYVKIVGKCTVCDSYFEGIVHERPPATARVLMECSYTGNFDEVHKAKKRRMIGPAQSKAITAMINDGRSSESFRETEVARLMKIGRYLA
;
A
#
# COMPACT_ATOMS: atom_id res chain seq x y z
N MET A 1 21.43 18.41 13.43
CA MET A 1 21.15 17.18 14.22
C MET A 1 19.69 17.21 14.64
N THR A 2 18.92 16.15 14.41
CA THR A 2 17.51 16.07 14.82
C THR A 2 17.39 15.66 16.29
N GLY A 3 16.36 16.12 16.99
CA GLY A 3 16.16 15.80 18.42
C GLY A 3 16.07 14.30 18.72
N ALA A 4 15.56 13.50 17.76
CA ALA A 4 15.52 12.05 17.86
C ALA A 4 16.91 11.39 17.85
N ALA A 5 17.87 11.97 17.12
CA ALA A 5 19.26 11.49 17.12
C ALA A 5 19.94 11.78 18.46
N LEU A 6 19.72 12.97 19.03
CA LEU A 6 20.21 13.37 20.35
C LEU A 6 19.70 12.42 21.46
N HIS A 7 18.39 12.12 21.47
CA HIS A 7 17.83 11.17 22.42
C HIS A 7 18.49 9.78 22.32
N THR A 8 18.71 9.31 21.09
CA THR A 8 19.33 8.00 20.84
C THR A 8 20.79 7.97 21.29
N PHE A 9 21.56 9.05 21.06
CA PHE A 9 22.96 9.14 21.48
C PHE A 9 23.12 9.20 23.00
N VAL A 10 22.26 9.95 23.69
CA VAL A 10 22.27 10.04 25.16
C VAL A 10 21.82 8.72 25.78
N TYR A 11 20.76 8.08 25.25
CA TYR A 11 20.26 6.81 25.77
C TYR A 11 21.28 5.67 25.60
N ARG A 12 21.95 5.61 24.44
CA ARG A 12 22.97 4.58 24.16
C ARG A 12 24.36 4.90 24.73
N ASN A 13 24.52 6.02 25.45
CA ASN A 13 25.80 6.55 25.91
C ASN A 13 26.89 6.55 24.82
N ALA A 14 26.52 6.90 23.58
CA ALA A 14 27.50 7.00 22.52
C ALA A 14 28.50 8.13 22.86
N HIS A 15 29.80 7.85 22.74
CA HIS A 15 30.89 8.80 23.04
C HIS A 15 31.01 9.25 24.50
N GLY A 16 30.48 8.50 25.48
CA GLY A 16 30.63 8.86 26.91
C GLY A 16 29.91 10.16 27.28
N ILE A 17 28.89 10.54 26.50
CA ILE A 17 28.11 11.78 26.71
C ILE A 17 27.41 11.75 28.08
N LYS A 18 27.01 10.56 28.55
CA LYS A 18 26.35 10.39 29.85
C LYS A 18 27.30 10.68 31.01
N ASP A 19 28.59 10.36 30.85
CA ASP A 19 29.65 10.64 31.82
C ASP A 19 29.99 12.14 31.84
N SER A 20 30.02 12.77 30.65
CA SER A 20 30.22 14.23 30.50
C SER A 20 29.06 15.05 31.08
N LEU A 21 27.85 14.47 31.14
CA LEU A 21 26.66 15.09 31.73
C LEU A 21 26.51 14.80 33.24
N GLY A 22 27.45 14.08 33.86
CA GLY A 22 27.40 13.74 35.28
C GLY A 22 26.28 12.75 35.66
N LEU A 23 25.69 12.06 34.68
CA LEU A 23 24.56 11.13 34.88
C LEU A 23 25.07 9.73 35.24
N VAL A 24 25.84 9.63 36.33
CA VAL A 24 26.29 8.35 36.88
C VAL A 24 25.12 7.70 37.62
N SER A 25 24.54 6.66 37.05
CA SER A 25 23.54 5.83 37.74
C SER A 25 24.19 4.54 38.19
N GLY A 26 24.28 4.36 39.50
CA GLY A 26 24.79 3.16 40.15
C GLY A 26 23.89 1.94 39.97
N GLN A 27 24.54 0.81 39.68
CA GLN A 27 24.19 -0.58 39.98
C GLN A 27 22.80 -1.13 39.58
N ASN A 28 22.82 -1.91 38.50
CA ASN A 28 22.33 -3.29 38.34
C ASN A 28 21.22 -3.84 39.27
N LYS A 29 20.18 -4.43 38.65
CA LYS A 29 19.86 -5.84 38.88
C LYS A 29 19.12 -6.48 37.68
N LYS A 30 19.51 -7.74 37.45
CA LYS A 30 19.20 -8.68 36.36
C LYS A 30 17.80 -9.29 36.48
N ASN A 31 17.27 -9.76 35.35
CA ASN A 31 16.74 -11.12 35.11
C ASN A 31 16.62 -11.28 33.57
N SER A 32 17.42 -12.12 32.90
CA SER A 32 17.24 -13.58 32.71
C SER A 32 15.98 -13.85 31.84
N LEU A 33 15.97 -14.49 30.67
CA LEU A 33 16.72 -15.66 30.17
C LEU A 33 16.34 -15.87 28.67
N MET A 34 17.25 -16.42 27.84
CA MET A 34 17.02 -17.26 26.62
C MET A 34 16.28 -16.63 25.40
N THR A 35 16.55 -16.91 24.11
CA THR A 35 17.47 -17.78 23.36
C THR A 35 17.41 -17.31 21.89
N GLU A 36 18.52 -17.37 21.14
CA GLU A 36 18.48 -17.34 19.68
C GLU A 36 17.97 -18.69 19.15
N GLU A 37 16.84 -18.71 18.45
CA GLU A 37 16.51 -19.79 17.52
C GLU A 37 16.05 -19.20 16.18
N ASN A 38 16.85 -19.52 15.15
CA ASN A 38 16.37 -19.62 13.78
C ASN A 38 15.08 -20.43 13.75
N SER A 39 14.00 -19.84 13.24
CA SER A 39 12.92 -20.63 12.65
C SER A 39 12.52 -20.00 11.32
N SER A 40 12.85 -20.73 10.26
CA SER A 40 12.08 -20.76 9.03
C SER A 40 10.61 -21.01 9.38
N HIS A 41 9.73 -20.09 8.98
CA HIS A 41 8.30 -20.34 8.90
C HIS A 41 7.91 -20.35 7.42
N ASP A 42 8.02 -21.55 6.86
CA ASP A 42 7.00 -22.06 5.96
C ASP A 42 5.68 -22.25 6.73
N ASP A 43 4.61 -22.48 5.97
CA ASP A 43 3.24 -22.83 6.38
C ASP A 43 2.34 -21.61 6.71
N ASN A 44 1.07 -21.55 6.31
CA ASN A 44 0.21 -22.55 5.68
C ASN A 44 -0.92 -21.79 4.99
N ASP A 45 -1.35 -22.30 3.85
CA ASP A 45 -2.65 -21.99 3.29
C ASP A 45 -3.71 -22.58 4.22
N SER A 46 -4.47 -21.73 4.89
CA SER A 46 -5.77 -22.12 5.45
C SER A 46 -6.74 -21.00 5.16
N SER A 47 -7.50 -21.23 4.10
CA SER A 47 -8.81 -20.64 3.88
C SER A 47 -9.76 -21.07 5.00
N GLU A 48 -9.63 -20.47 6.18
CA GLU A 48 -10.73 -20.47 7.15
C GLU A 48 -11.61 -19.27 6.83
N GLY A 49 -12.77 -19.58 6.27
CA GLY A 49 -13.81 -18.63 5.95
C GLY A 49 -14.20 -17.85 7.19
N ASN A 50 -13.88 -16.57 7.21
CA ASN A 50 -14.50 -15.65 8.15
C ASN A 50 -15.82 -15.17 7.54
N SER A 51 -16.77 -16.10 7.40
CA SER A 51 -18.11 -15.85 6.86
C SER A 51 -18.98 -14.99 7.78
N ASP A 52 -18.60 -14.84 9.05
CA ASP A 52 -19.53 -14.37 10.07
C ASP A 52 -19.34 -12.91 10.51
N ILE A 53 -18.28 -12.23 10.05
CA ILE A 53 -18.10 -10.77 10.28
C ILE A 53 -18.64 -9.91 9.12
N SER A 54 -19.12 -10.54 8.04
CA SER A 54 -19.46 -9.84 6.79
C SER A 54 -20.91 -9.33 6.71
N LEU A 55 -21.80 -9.81 7.58
CA LEU A 55 -23.25 -9.53 7.46
C LEU A 55 -23.74 -8.29 8.22
N THR A 56 -22.94 -7.71 9.13
CA THR A 56 -23.37 -6.58 9.98
C THR A 56 -22.68 -5.26 9.67
N LEU A 57 -21.59 -5.27 8.90
CA LEU A 57 -20.84 -4.07 8.58
C LEU A 57 -21.33 -3.45 7.26
N PRO A 58 -21.39 -2.10 7.18
CA PRO A 58 -21.81 -1.45 5.95
C PRO A 58 -20.84 -1.79 4.82
N SER A 59 -21.40 -2.10 3.65
CA SER A 59 -20.64 -2.44 2.44
C SER A 59 -21.06 -1.52 1.29
N LYS A 60 -20.07 -0.98 0.59
CA LYS A 60 -20.24 -0.13 -0.59
C LYS A 60 -19.68 -0.86 -1.80
N LYS A 61 -20.54 -1.12 -2.78
CA LYS A 61 -20.14 -1.65 -4.09
C LYS A 61 -19.89 -0.47 -5.03
N ILE A 62 -18.74 -0.46 -5.68
CA ILE A 62 -18.33 0.56 -6.65
C ILE A 62 -17.68 -0.14 -7.84
N VAL A 63 -17.82 0.43 -9.03
CA VAL A 63 -17.19 -0.10 -10.25
C VAL A 63 -16.17 0.92 -10.72
N PHE A 64 -14.91 0.53 -10.76
CA PHE A 64 -13.86 1.36 -11.35
C PHE A 64 -13.83 1.12 -12.85
N THR A 65 -13.79 2.20 -13.62
CA THR A 65 -13.68 2.16 -15.07
C THR A 65 -12.33 2.72 -15.46
N PHE A 66 -11.47 1.85 -16.00
CA PHE A 66 -10.17 2.27 -16.53
C PHE A 66 -10.30 2.55 -18.03
N SER A 67 -9.73 3.66 -18.47
CA SER A 67 -9.45 3.90 -19.88
C SER A 67 -8.41 2.89 -20.41
N PRO A 68 -8.37 2.62 -21.72
CA PRO A 68 -7.35 1.75 -22.30
C PRO A 68 -5.91 2.20 -21.99
N GLU A 69 -5.67 3.51 -21.94
CA GLU A 69 -4.36 4.10 -21.64
C GLU A 69 -3.96 3.88 -20.18
N GLU A 70 -4.90 4.08 -19.24
CA GLU A 70 -4.69 3.80 -17.82
C GLU A 70 -4.42 2.32 -17.61
N TRP A 71 -5.24 1.45 -18.22
CA TRP A 71 -5.09 0.01 -18.09
C TRP A 71 -3.73 -0.47 -18.61
N LYS A 72 -3.27 0.07 -19.74
CA LYS A 72 -1.95 -0.25 -20.29
C LYS A 72 -0.80 0.04 -19.32
N SER A 73 -0.95 1.03 -18.44
CA SER A 73 0.07 1.34 -17.43
C SER A 73 0.08 0.37 -16.24
N VAL A 74 -0.99 -0.40 -16.05
CA VAL A 74 -1.17 -1.34 -14.94
C VAL A 74 -1.38 -2.78 -15.39
N GLU A 75 -1.33 -3.05 -16.70
CA GLU A 75 -1.53 -4.37 -17.27
C GLU A 75 -0.55 -5.37 -16.65
N PRO A 76 -0.99 -6.59 -16.26
CA PRO A 76 -0.09 -7.59 -15.71
C PRO A 76 1.10 -7.93 -16.63
N GLU A 77 2.30 -7.90 -16.06
CA GLU A 77 3.55 -8.24 -16.72
C GLU A 77 4.04 -9.63 -16.32
N GLU A 78 4.77 -10.29 -17.21
CA GLU A 78 5.40 -11.57 -16.95
C GLU A 78 6.78 -11.37 -16.28
N VAL A 79 6.95 -11.94 -15.09
CA VAL A 79 8.21 -11.88 -14.35
C VAL A 79 8.74 -13.29 -14.12
N PHE A 80 10.00 -13.49 -14.50
CA PHE A 80 10.73 -14.74 -14.30
C PHE A 80 11.55 -14.66 -13.01
N TYR A 81 11.30 -15.61 -12.12
CA TYR A 81 12.09 -15.77 -10.91
C TYR A 81 13.02 -16.97 -11.08
N LYS A 82 14.32 -16.77 -10.86
CA LYS A 82 15.29 -17.86 -10.85
C LYS A 82 14.99 -18.78 -9.68
N ASN A 83 14.89 -20.08 -9.97
CA ASN A 83 14.74 -21.07 -8.93
C ASN A 83 16.14 -21.41 -8.39
N ASN A 84 16.39 -21.10 -7.11
CA ASN A 84 17.65 -21.46 -6.47
C ASN A 84 17.68 -22.91 -5.96
N ASP A 85 16.58 -23.65 -6.13
CA ASP A 85 16.48 -25.01 -5.66
C ASP A 85 17.17 -25.99 -6.62
N LYS A 86 18.30 -26.56 -6.18
CA LYS A 86 19.14 -27.48 -6.96
C LYS A 86 18.46 -28.80 -7.33
N ARG A 87 17.28 -29.09 -6.75
CA ARG A 87 16.51 -30.32 -7.01
C ARG A 87 15.51 -30.18 -8.16
N CYS A 88 15.27 -28.98 -8.66
CA CYS A 88 14.29 -28.73 -9.72
C CYS A 88 14.98 -28.63 -11.08
N THR A 89 14.53 -29.41 -12.06
CA THR A 89 15.01 -29.35 -13.46
C THR A 89 14.60 -28.06 -14.18
N GLN A 90 13.64 -27.31 -13.64
CA GLN A 90 13.25 -26.00 -14.15
C GLN A 90 14.04 -24.88 -13.45
N SER A 91 14.92 -24.23 -14.21
CA SER A 91 15.79 -23.14 -13.73
C SER A 91 15.05 -21.84 -13.39
N SER A 92 13.78 -21.71 -13.79
CA SER A 92 12.97 -20.51 -13.54
C SER A 92 11.48 -20.81 -13.40
N ARG A 93 10.79 -19.99 -12.59
CA ARG A 93 9.32 -19.96 -12.46
C ARG A 93 8.77 -18.66 -13.04
N LYS A 94 7.69 -18.77 -13.81
CA LYS A 94 6.99 -17.66 -14.45
C LYS A 94 5.79 -17.22 -13.60
N TYR A 95 5.69 -15.92 -13.31
CA TYR A 95 4.55 -15.33 -12.61
C TYR A 95 4.01 -14.14 -13.38
N HIS A 96 2.71 -13.89 -13.28
CA HIS A 96 2.09 -12.66 -13.75
C HIS A 96 1.85 -11.74 -12.56
N VAL A 97 2.34 -10.50 -12.65
CA VAL A 97 2.26 -9.52 -11.57
C VAL A 97 1.90 -8.15 -12.12
N LEU A 98 1.15 -7.35 -11.34
CA LEU A 98 0.93 -5.95 -11.70
C LEU A 98 2.23 -5.13 -11.55
N PRO A 99 2.48 -4.15 -12.45
CA PRO A 99 3.68 -3.31 -12.42
C PRO A 99 3.85 -2.58 -11.10
N LYS A 100 4.99 -2.78 -10.43
CA LYS A 100 5.25 -2.15 -9.12
C LYS A 100 5.19 -0.62 -9.23
N HIS A 101 4.69 0.02 -8.18
CA HIS A 101 4.61 1.48 -8.05
C HIS A 101 3.63 2.22 -8.97
N THR A 102 3.01 1.56 -9.95
CA THR A 102 2.08 2.21 -10.90
C THR A 102 0.61 1.97 -10.54
N TRP A 103 0.22 0.72 -10.25
CA TRP A 103 -1.20 0.39 -10.05
C TRP A 103 -1.79 0.89 -8.73
N THR A 104 -0.99 0.92 -7.66
CA THR A 104 -1.47 1.32 -6.32
C THR A 104 -1.91 2.80 -6.28
N PRO A 105 -1.10 3.77 -6.76
CA PRO A 105 -1.53 5.18 -6.83
C PRO A 105 -2.80 5.36 -7.67
N LEU A 106 -2.83 4.73 -8.86
CA LEU A 106 -3.96 4.83 -9.79
C LEU A 106 -5.25 4.31 -9.15
N LEU A 107 -5.17 3.17 -8.46
CA LEU A 107 -6.30 2.59 -7.74
C LEU A 107 -6.79 3.47 -6.59
N ALA A 108 -5.86 4.15 -5.90
CA ALA A 108 -6.20 5.09 -4.83
C ALA A 108 -6.88 6.37 -5.35
N GLU A 109 -6.55 6.83 -6.57
CA GLU A 109 -7.23 7.95 -7.23
C GLU A 109 -8.67 7.59 -7.55
N HIS A 110 -8.92 6.47 -8.24
CA HIS A 110 -10.29 6.00 -8.52
C HIS A 110 -11.10 5.79 -7.23
N PHE A 111 -10.49 5.23 -6.19
CA PHE A 111 -11.16 5.08 -4.91
C PHE A 111 -11.63 6.43 -4.36
N TRP A 112 -10.79 7.46 -4.42
CA TRP A 112 -11.17 8.80 -3.96
C TRP A 112 -12.26 9.43 -4.83
N GLU A 113 -12.15 9.30 -6.15
CA GLU A 113 -13.14 9.82 -7.10
C GLU A 113 -14.54 9.25 -6.86
N HIS A 114 -14.62 7.92 -6.67
CA HIS A 114 -15.91 7.23 -6.51
C HIS A 114 -16.46 7.29 -5.08
N THR A 115 -15.60 7.25 -4.06
CA THR A 115 -16.07 7.15 -2.67
C THR A 115 -16.04 8.46 -1.92
N LYS A 116 -15.09 9.35 -2.23
CA LYS A 116 -14.76 10.57 -1.48
C LYS A 116 -14.46 10.31 0.00
N LEU A 117 -14.12 9.07 0.36
CA LEU A 117 -13.84 8.68 1.74
C LEU A 117 -12.39 9.02 2.12
N PRO A 118 -12.15 9.52 3.34
CA PRO A 118 -10.81 9.90 3.81
C PRO A 118 -9.90 8.67 4.10
N CYS A 119 -10.35 7.47 3.75
CA CYS A 119 -9.65 6.22 3.97
C CYS A 119 -8.25 6.20 3.33
N CYS A 120 -7.28 5.74 4.11
CA CYS A 120 -5.90 5.53 3.69
C CYS A 120 -5.68 4.05 3.42
N LEU A 121 -6.02 3.63 2.19
CA LEU A 121 -5.87 2.25 1.75
C LEU A 121 -4.40 1.85 1.61
N SER A 122 -4.05 0.74 2.23
CA SER A 122 -2.82 0.01 1.97
C SER A 122 -3.16 -1.28 1.26
N PHE A 123 -2.66 -1.44 0.04
CA PHE A 123 -2.83 -2.65 -0.73
C PHE A 123 -1.73 -3.66 -0.40
N ARG A 124 -2.07 -4.95 -0.29
CA ARG A 124 -1.12 -6.01 0.07
C ARG A 124 -0.36 -6.51 -1.17
N ARG A 125 -1.04 -7.29 -1.99
CA ARG A 125 -0.59 -7.80 -3.29
C ARG A 125 -1.80 -7.99 -4.18
N ALA A 126 -1.60 -7.79 -5.47
CA ALA A 126 -2.54 -8.24 -6.48
C ALA A 126 -2.20 -9.67 -6.89
N ARG A 127 -3.22 -10.51 -7.02
CA ARG A 127 -3.10 -11.85 -7.60
C ARG A 127 -3.59 -11.77 -9.04
N VAL A 128 -2.81 -12.32 -9.96
CA VAL A 128 -3.15 -12.36 -11.38
C VAL A 128 -3.24 -13.83 -11.80
N HIS A 129 -4.38 -14.22 -12.36
CA HIS A 129 -4.61 -15.57 -12.88
C HIS A 129 -5.06 -15.45 -14.35
N PRO A 130 -4.14 -15.50 -15.32
CA PRO A 130 -4.46 -15.31 -16.74
C PRO A 130 -5.48 -16.30 -17.31
N TYR A 131 -5.55 -17.51 -16.72
CA TYR A 131 -6.43 -18.59 -17.14
C TYR A 131 -7.46 -18.97 -16.07
N GLY A 132 -7.59 -18.15 -15.02
CA GLY A 132 -8.57 -18.38 -13.95
C GLY A 132 -9.91 -17.70 -14.24
N ASN A 133 -10.93 -18.05 -13.46
CA ASN A 133 -12.24 -17.37 -13.50
C ASN A 133 -12.17 -15.90 -13.07
N ILE A 134 -11.11 -15.53 -12.35
CA ILE A 134 -10.83 -14.15 -11.93
C ILE A 134 -9.46 -13.79 -12.48
N TYR A 135 -9.43 -12.87 -13.45
CA TYR A 135 -8.20 -12.41 -14.06
C TYR A 135 -7.30 -11.67 -13.07
N VAL A 136 -7.83 -10.67 -12.35
CA VAL A 136 -7.09 -9.91 -11.35
C VAL A 136 -7.91 -9.78 -10.08
N LYS A 137 -7.28 -10.09 -8.94
CA LYS A 137 -7.83 -9.86 -7.60
C LYS A 137 -6.90 -8.98 -6.78
N ILE A 138 -7.41 -7.85 -6.31
CA ILE A 138 -6.69 -6.89 -5.48
C ILE A 138 -7.34 -6.85 -4.11
N VAL A 139 -6.51 -6.88 -3.07
CA VAL A 139 -6.96 -6.75 -1.68
C VAL A 139 -6.22 -5.61 -0.99
N GLY A 140 -6.98 -4.78 -0.30
CA GLY A 140 -6.49 -3.66 0.49
C GLY A 140 -7.19 -3.55 1.84
N LYS A 141 -6.56 -2.81 2.75
CA LYS A 141 -7.13 -2.47 4.06
C LYS A 141 -6.88 -1.00 4.35
N CYS A 142 -7.85 -0.31 4.93
CA CYS A 142 -7.60 1.02 5.48
C CYS A 142 -6.69 0.90 6.69
N THR A 143 -5.66 1.74 6.77
CA THR A 143 -4.71 1.73 7.89
C THR A 143 -5.20 2.50 9.13
N VAL A 144 -6.45 2.98 9.13
CA VAL A 144 -7.06 3.77 10.21
C VAL A 144 -8.29 3.08 10.76
N CYS A 145 -9.33 2.87 9.94
CA CYS A 145 -10.59 2.23 10.34
C CYS A 145 -10.64 0.72 10.01
N ASP A 146 -9.53 0.14 9.56
CA ASP A 146 -9.41 -1.28 9.25
C ASP A 146 -10.40 -1.86 8.22
N SER A 147 -11.16 -0.99 7.54
CA SER A 147 -12.10 -1.38 6.50
C SER A 147 -11.40 -2.08 5.34
N TYR A 148 -12.07 -3.10 4.82
CA TYR A 148 -11.57 -4.01 3.81
C TYR A 148 -11.98 -3.58 2.41
N PHE A 149 -11.01 -3.57 1.50
CA PHE A 149 -11.21 -3.30 0.08
C PHE A 149 -10.87 -4.54 -0.73
N GLU A 150 -11.76 -4.92 -1.62
CA GLU A 150 -11.53 -5.96 -2.62
C GLU A 150 -11.91 -5.44 -4.00
N GLY A 151 -11.05 -5.66 -4.99
CA GLY A 151 -11.27 -5.30 -6.38
C GLY A 151 -11.04 -6.52 -7.28
N ILE A 152 -11.98 -6.79 -8.18
CA ILE A 152 -12.00 -7.98 -9.03
C ILE A 152 -12.21 -7.58 -10.48
N VAL A 153 -11.34 -8.10 -11.36
CA VAL A 153 -11.53 -8.12 -12.81
C VAL A 153 -11.73 -9.58 -13.19
N HIS A 154 -12.92 -9.92 -13.71
CA HIS A 154 -13.28 -11.30 -14.03
C HIS A 154 -12.54 -11.80 -15.27
N GLU A 155 -12.66 -11.08 -16.37
CA GLU A 155 -12.12 -11.50 -17.67
C GLU A 155 -10.92 -10.63 -18.10
N ARG A 156 -10.01 -11.24 -18.85
CA ARG A 156 -8.90 -10.49 -19.45
C ARG A 156 -9.46 -9.51 -20.48
N PRO A 157 -9.27 -8.19 -20.30
CA PRO A 157 -9.81 -7.21 -21.22
C PRO A 157 -9.07 -7.24 -22.58
N PRO A 158 -9.78 -7.01 -23.69
CA PRO A 158 -9.15 -6.72 -24.98
C PRO A 158 -8.30 -5.44 -24.94
N ALA A 159 -7.25 -5.38 -25.75
CA ALA A 159 -6.24 -4.29 -25.71
C ALA A 159 -6.81 -2.87 -25.93
N THR A 160 -7.97 -2.74 -26.57
CA THR A 160 -8.61 -1.46 -26.89
C THR A 160 -9.87 -1.19 -26.06
N ALA A 161 -10.28 -2.13 -25.21
CA ALA A 161 -11.50 -2.03 -24.43
C ALA A 161 -11.25 -1.28 -23.12
N ARG A 162 -12.30 -0.62 -22.62
CA ARG A 162 -12.32 -0.15 -21.23
C ARG A 162 -12.39 -1.33 -20.29
N VAL A 163 -11.74 -1.20 -19.15
CA VAL A 163 -11.69 -2.27 -18.15
C VAL A 163 -12.56 -1.90 -16.97
N LEU A 164 -13.46 -2.80 -16.62
CA LEU A 164 -14.32 -2.67 -15.46
C LEU A 164 -13.76 -3.53 -14.33
N MET A 165 -13.55 -2.90 -13.17
CA MET A 165 -13.18 -3.61 -11.96
C MET A 165 -14.25 -3.43 -10.92
N GLU A 166 -14.88 -4.53 -10.56
CA GLU A 166 -15.89 -4.60 -9.52
C GLU A 166 -15.20 -4.52 -8.17
N CYS A 167 -15.55 -3.51 -7.39
CA CYS A 167 -14.94 -3.26 -6.09
C CYS A 167 -15.99 -3.33 -4.98
N SER A 168 -15.62 -3.96 -3.88
CA SER A 168 -16.36 -3.96 -2.63
C SER A 168 -15.53 -3.28 -1.56
N TYR A 169 -16.17 -2.41 -0.78
CA TYR A 169 -15.56 -1.76 0.36
C TYR A 169 -16.43 -1.93 1.59
N THR A 170 -15.95 -2.69 2.56
CA THR A 170 -16.74 -3.13 3.72
C THR A 170 -16.02 -2.77 5.01
N GLY A 171 -16.73 -2.18 5.97
CA GLY A 171 -16.20 -1.89 7.30
C GLY A 171 -16.61 -0.52 7.83
N ASN A 172 -15.98 -0.09 8.92
CA ASN A 172 -16.31 1.15 9.63
C ASN A 172 -15.73 2.40 8.96
N PHE A 173 -15.98 2.59 7.68
CA PHE A 173 -15.44 3.74 6.94
C PHE A 173 -16.06 5.09 7.32
N ASP A 174 -17.15 5.09 8.09
CA ASP A 174 -17.78 6.28 8.67
C ASP A 174 -17.05 6.78 9.92
N GLU A 175 -16.09 6.02 10.46
CA GLU A 175 -15.28 6.47 11.58
C GLU A 175 -14.43 7.70 11.20
N VAL A 176 -14.21 8.57 12.19
CA VAL A 176 -13.40 9.78 12.01
C VAL A 176 -11.96 9.38 11.73
N HIS A 177 -11.53 9.58 10.48
CA HIS A 177 -10.16 9.33 10.10
C HIS A 177 -9.26 10.46 10.62
N LYS A 178 -8.34 10.13 11.53
CA LYS A 178 -7.23 11.03 11.83
C LYS A 178 -6.49 11.32 10.53
N ALA A 179 -6.13 12.58 10.29
CA ALA A 179 -5.54 13.06 9.04
C ALA A 179 -4.15 12.42 8.79
N LYS A 180 -4.15 11.18 8.32
CA LYS A 180 -2.99 10.46 7.86
C LYS A 180 -2.80 10.78 6.39
N LYS A 181 -1.60 11.24 6.03
CA LYS A 181 -1.29 11.58 4.65
C LYS A 181 -1.12 10.30 3.83
N ARG A 182 -1.72 10.26 2.64
CA ARG A 182 -1.46 9.21 1.66
C ARG A 182 0.01 9.29 1.22
N ARG A 183 0.63 8.14 0.98
CA ARG A 183 2.00 8.11 0.44
C ARG A 183 1.96 8.49 -1.03
N MET A 184 2.82 9.44 -1.43
CA MET A 184 3.10 9.70 -2.85
C MET A 184 4.13 8.68 -3.33
N ILE A 185 3.75 7.82 -4.27
CA ILE A 185 4.60 6.75 -4.80
C ILE A 185 4.50 6.77 -6.33
N GLY A 186 5.59 6.38 -7.01
CA GLY A 186 5.59 6.13 -8.45
C GLY A 186 5.28 7.39 -9.26
N PRO A 187 4.32 7.36 -10.20
CA PRO A 187 4.02 8.49 -11.07
C PRO A 187 3.68 9.79 -10.31
N ALA A 188 3.01 9.68 -9.15
CA ALA A 188 2.68 10.84 -8.32
C ALA A 188 3.93 11.52 -7.74
N GLN A 189 4.93 10.72 -7.34
CA GLN A 189 6.20 11.23 -6.84
C GLN A 189 7.00 11.89 -7.96
N SER A 190 7.09 11.25 -9.13
CA SER A 190 7.79 11.81 -10.29
C SER A 190 7.18 13.15 -10.72
N LYS A 191 5.85 13.24 -10.80
CA LYS A 191 5.15 14.51 -11.09
C LYS A 191 5.51 15.62 -10.12
N ALA A 192 5.55 15.31 -8.81
CA ALA A 192 5.94 16.29 -7.79
C ALA A 192 7.39 16.76 -7.97
N ILE A 193 8.33 15.84 -8.21
CA ILE A 193 9.75 16.16 -8.41
C ILE A 193 9.95 17.01 -9.66
N THR A 194 9.32 16.63 -10.78
CA THR A 194 9.39 17.38 -12.03
C THR A 194 8.84 18.79 -11.87
N ALA A 195 7.72 18.98 -11.17
CA ALA A 195 7.16 20.30 -10.90
C ALA A 195 8.10 21.17 -10.04
N MET A 196 8.84 20.58 -9.11
CA MET A 196 9.80 21.32 -8.29
C MET A 196 11.05 21.71 -9.08
N ILE A 197 11.58 20.81 -9.92
CA ILE A 197 12.83 21.03 -10.66
C ILE A 197 12.61 21.92 -11.89
N ASN A 198 11.59 21.63 -12.70
CA ASN A 198 11.38 22.29 -13.99
C ASN A 198 10.57 23.58 -13.86
N ASP A 199 9.53 23.58 -13.02
CA ASP A 199 8.61 24.73 -12.90
C ASP A 199 9.00 25.65 -11.72
N GLY A 200 10.06 25.31 -10.98
CA GLY A 200 10.51 26.07 -9.81
C GLY A 200 9.50 26.14 -8.66
N ARG A 201 8.53 25.22 -8.61
CA ARG A 201 7.49 25.24 -7.57
C ARG A 201 8.05 24.77 -6.23
N SER A 202 7.67 25.44 -5.15
CA SER A 202 7.94 24.94 -3.81
C SER A 202 7.07 23.72 -3.48
N SER A 203 7.50 22.95 -2.46
CA SER A 203 6.78 21.77 -2.00
C SER A 203 5.39 22.11 -1.44
N GLU A 204 5.26 23.29 -0.83
CA GLU A 204 4.04 23.85 -0.27
C GLU A 204 3.05 24.17 -1.38
N SER A 205 3.48 24.94 -2.39
CA SER A 205 2.63 25.33 -3.51
C SER A 205 2.13 24.11 -4.29
N PHE A 206 2.98 23.10 -4.51
CA PHE A 206 2.55 21.85 -5.14
C PHE A 206 1.42 21.17 -4.35
N ARG A 207 1.58 21.06 -3.02
CA ARG A 207 0.58 20.45 -2.14
C ARG A 207 -0.74 21.21 -2.14
N GLU A 208 -0.69 22.54 -2.14
CA GLU A 208 -1.89 23.39 -2.21
C GLU A 208 -2.65 23.19 -3.53
N THR A 209 -1.95 23.17 -4.66
CA THR A 209 -2.58 22.87 -5.96
C THR A 209 -3.19 21.48 -6.00
N GLU A 210 -2.53 20.48 -5.41
CA GLU A 210 -3.04 19.11 -5.39
C GLU A 210 -4.26 18.97 -4.48
N VAL A 211 -4.29 19.66 -3.33
CA VAL A 211 -5.48 19.76 -2.48
C VAL A 211 -6.63 20.41 -3.25
N ALA A 212 -6.37 21.50 -3.96
CA ALA A 212 -7.39 22.16 -4.79
C ALA A 212 -7.93 21.22 -5.89
N ARG A 213 -7.06 20.44 -6.55
CA ARG A 213 -7.45 19.42 -7.54
C ARG A 213 -8.38 18.38 -6.93
N LEU A 214 -7.99 17.79 -5.80
CA LEU A 214 -8.76 16.74 -5.12
C LEU A 214 -10.10 17.25 -4.60
N MET A 215 -10.17 18.51 -4.14
CA MET A 215 -11.42 19.15 -3.73
C MET A 215 -12.34 19.46 -4.91
N LYS A 216 -11.78 19.83 -6.08
CA LYS A 216 -12.56 20.12 -7.30
C LYS A 216 -13.16 18.86 -7.91
N ILE A 217 -12.43 17.74 -7.92
CA ILE A 217 -12.91 16.43 -8.35
C ILE A 217 -14.18 16.02 -7.56
N GLY A 218 -14.32 16.46 -6.31
CA GLY A 218 -15.51 16.22 -5.50
C GLY A 218 -16.80 16.92 -5.95
N ARG A 219 -16.73 17.96 -6.80
CA ARG A 219 -17.90 18.80 -7.16
C ARG A 219 -18.67 18.36 -8.42
N TYR A 220 -18.13 17.49 -9.26
CA TYR A 220 -18.69 17.20 -10.60
C TYR A 220 -19.54 15.91 -10.69
N LEU A 221 -19.88 15.29 -9.55
CA LEU A 221 -20.72 14.09 -9.49
C LEU A 221 -21.76 14.22 -8.36
N ALA A 222 -22.55 15.30 -8.42
CA ALA A 222 -23.75 15.49 -7.62
C ALA A 222 -24.94 15.65 -8.57
#